data_AF-A0A8C7P3J9-F1
#
_entry.id   AF-A0A8C7P3J9-F1
#
_cell.length_a   1.000
_cell.length_b   1.000
_cell.length_c   1.000
_cell.angle_alpha   90.00
_cell.angle_beta   90.00
_cell.angle_gamma   90.00
#
_symmetry.space_group_name_H-M   'P 1'
#
loop_
_entity.id
_entity.type
_entity.pdbx_description
1 polymer ?
#
loop_
_entity_poly.entity_id
_entity_poly.type
_entity_poly.pdbx_seq_one_letter_code
_entity_poly.pdbx_strand_id
1 'polypeptide(L)'
;MYCLPLTIIENEEEEENEMETEDRDSEDAEKPNINFDPSLPTSHAYLGSDMEEFHGRTVHDDDSCQTIPVLPFTAVMLIPGQTLPLQLFRPQEVSMMRSIIQRDRTFAVLAHSETGEVQAEFGTTAEIYAYREEQEYGIETVKVKAVGRQRFKVHEIRTQADGIRQAKVQILPERILPDPLTAVQLTPLSRLHMHPSSRPPAQSCKQAQRWKFHCANMTSWPPWVYALYDSETLMKRVKRQLHEWDENLKDDSLPTNAIDFSYRVAACLPIDDALRLQLLKIGSAIQRLRCELDIMARCTSLCCKQCQDTEITTKNEIFSLSLYGPMAAYVNPHGYVHETLTVYKASNLNLVGRPSTLHSWFPGYAWTIAQCRTCASHMGWKFTATKKDLSPPRFWGLTRSAMLPRIPQTEGEEGDEGSRLLCLVSILVIHVPPNP
;
A
#
# COMPACT_ATOMS: atom_id res chain seq x y z
N MET A 1 9.88 13.01 18.54
CA MET A 1 9.96 12.82 20.00
C MET A 1 11.41 12.45 20.31
N TYR A 2 12.12 13.34 21.03
CA TYR A 2 13.51 13.31 21.53
C TYR A 2 14.53 12.35 20.88
N CYS A 3 15.36 12.88 19.97
CA CYS A 3 16.67 12.30 19.66
C CYS A 3 17.63 12.59 20.82
N LEU A 4 18.22 11.55 21.40
CA LEU A 4 19.40 11.68 22.25
C LEU A 4 20.68 11.60 21.39
N PRO A 5 21.74 12.35 21.74
CA PRO A 5 22.93 12.50 20.90
C PRO A 5 23.84 11.28 20.98
N LEU A 6 24.32 10.81 19.83
CA LEU A 6 25.38 9.80 19.74
C LEU A 6 26.72 10.45 20.10
N THR A 7 27.38 9.92 21.12
CA THR A 7 28.77 10.26 21.48
C THR A 7 29.72 9.76 20.42
N ILE A 8 30.52 10.69 19.89
CA ILE A 8 31.58 10.51 18.89
C ILE A 8 32.75 9.77 19.55
N ILE A 9 33.20 8.67 18.94
CA ILE A 9 34.54 8.14 19.17
C ILE A 9 35.37 8.59 17.97
N GLU A 10 36.29 9.52 18.21
CA GLU A 10 37.23 10.04 17.23
C GLU A 10 38.24 8.94 16.85
N ASN A 11 38.26 8.59 15.57
CA ASN A 11 39.45 8.05 14.92
C ASN A 11 39.61 8.84 13.62
N GLU A 12 40.64 9.67 13.59
CA GLU A 12 41.05 10.50 12.46
C GLU A 12 41.64 9.64 11.36
N GLU A 13 40.93 9.49 10.25
CA GLU A 13 41.53 9.29 8.93
C GLU A 13 40.87 10.31 7.99
N GLU A 14 41.59 11.40 7.73
CA GLU A 14 41.23 12.43 6.77
C GLU A 14 41.35 11.85 5.35
N GLU A 15 40.23 11.40 4.77
CA GLU A 15 40.09 11.23 3.32
C GLU A 15 39.14 12.31 2.78
N GLU A 16 39.61 13.04 1.77
CA GLU A 16 38.95 14.16 1.13
C GLU A 16 37.50 13.84 0.73
N ASN A 17 36.53 14.56 1.30
CA ASN A 17 35.13 14.49 0.90
C ASN A 17 34.95 15.16 -0.48
N GLU A 18 35.09 14.39 -1.56
CA GLU A 18 34.51 14.76 -2.85
C GLU A 18 32.99 14.67 -2.75
N MET A 19 32.36 15.81 -2.48
CA MET A 19 30.92 16.00 -2.53
C MET A 19 30.48 15.92 -4.00
N GLU A 20 30.21 14.72 -4.51
CA GLU A 20 29.69 14.51 -5.86
C GLU A 20 28.32 15.21 -6.01
N THR A 21 28.32 16.40 -6.62
CA THR A 21 27.11 17.01 -7.15
C THR A 21 26.76 16.30 -8.46
N GLU A 22 25.79 15.38 -8.44
CA GLU A 22 25.36 14.70 -9.66
C GLU A 22 24.72 15.66 -10.67
N ASP A 23 25.13 15.49 -11.92
CA ASP A 23 24.65 16.15 -13.13
C ASP A 23 23.13 16.00 -13.32
N ARG A 24 22.54 17.01 -13.97
CA ARG A 24 21.14 16.98 -14.42
C ARG A 24 20.95 15.81 -15.40
N ASP A 25 20.30 14.73 -14.94
CA ASP A 25 19.82 13.65 -15.81
C ASP A 25 18.99 14.24 -16.96
N SER A 26 19.37 13.92 -18.20
CA SER A 26 18.63 14.35 -19.39
C SER A 26 17.19 13.83 -19.37
N GLU A 27 16.25 14.70 -19.77
CA GLU A 27 14.81 14.47 -19.67
C GLU A 27 14.30 13.34 -20.60
N ASP A 28 15.11 12.83 -21.54
CA ASP A 28 14.71 11.91 -22.61
C ASP A 28 15.39 10.53 -22.60
N ALA A 29 15.93 10.05 -21.47
CA ALA A 29 16.48 8.69 -21.41
C ALA A 29 15.37 7.63 -21.46
N GLU A 30 15.40 6.71 -22.45
CA GLU A 30 14.49 5.56 -22.52
C GLU A 30 14.53 4.73 -21.22
N LYS A 31 13.35 4.34 -20.72
CA LYS A 31 13.24 3.50 -19.51
C LYS A 31 13.97 2.18 -19.73
N PRO A 32 14.82 1.73 -18.79
CA PRO A 32 15.63 0.54 -19.00
C PRO A 32 14.76 -0.73 -18.96
N ASN A 33 15.08 -1.70 -19.83
CA ASN A 33 14.47 -3.03 -19.79
C ASN A 33 14.90 -3.75 -18.50
N ILE A 34 13.94 -4.09 -17.64
CA ILE A 34 14.18 -4.65 -16.31
C ILE A 34 14.46 -6.15 -16.42
N ASN A 35 15.58 -6.61 -15.86
CA ASN A 35 15.90 -8.05 -15.78
C ASN A 35 15.96 -8.58 -14.34
N PHE A 36 15.69 -7.73 -13.35
CA PHE A 36 15.53 -8.11 -11.95
C PHE A 36 14.30 -9.02 -11.77
N ASP A 37 14.43 -10.06 -10.93
CA ASP A 37 13.32 -10.95 -10.60
C ASP A 37 12.39 -10.31 -9.55
N PRO A 38 11.15 -9.92 -9.93
CA PRO A 38 10.24 -9.23 -9.02
C PRO A 38 9.68 -10.12 -7.90
N SER A 39 9.92 -11.44 -7.94
CA SER A 39 9.54 -12.34 -6.85
C SER A 39 10.46 -12.21 -5.63
N LEU A 40 11.72 -11.79 -5.81
CA LEU A 40 12.72 -11.73 -4.75
C LEU A 40 12.29 -10.81 -3.59
N PRO A 41 11.82 -9.57 -3.81
CA PRO A 41 11.43 -8.70 -2.70
C PRO A 41 10.20 -9.23 -1.96
N THR A 42 9.30 -9.93 -2.64
CA THR A 42 8.09 -10.53 -2.02
C THR A 42 8.40 -11.71 -1.11
N SER A 43 9.54 -12.38 -1.31
CA SER A 43 9.98 -13.47 -0.46
C SER A 43 10.39 -13.01 0.94
N HIS A 44 10.78 -11.73 1.09
CA HIS A 44 11.40 -11.19 2.31
C HIS A 44 12.57 -12.05 2.82
N ALA A 45 13.41 -12.59 1.91
CA ALA A 45 14.51 -13.48 2.25
C ALA A 45 15.54 -12.88 3.25
N TYR A 46 15.61 -11.55 3.36
CA TYR A 46 16.44 -10.85 4.36
C TYR A 46 16.01 -11.12 5.81
N LEU A 47 14.83 -11.70 6.04
CA LEU A 47 14.37 -12.19 7.36
C LEU A 47 14.86 -13.61 7.68
N GLY A 48 15.46 -14.32 6.71
CA GLY A 48 15.83 -15.72 6.83
C GLY A 48 14.99 -16.62 5.92
N SER A 49 15.59 -17.72 5.48
CA SER A 49 15.02 -18.66 4.50
C SER A 49 14.19 -19.80 5.12
N ASP A 50 14.26 -19.97 6.42
CA ASP A 50 13.79 -21.13 7.20
C ASP A 50 12.71 -20.74 8.21
N MET A 51 11.72 -19.95 7.77
CA MET A 51 10.55 -19.64 8.60
C MET A 51 9.55 -20.79 8.57
N GLU A 52 8.94 -21.11 9.71
CA GLU A 52 7.83 -22.04 9.80
C GLU A 52 6.61 -21.43 9.12
N GLU A 53 6.10 -22.10 8.08
CA GLU A 53 4.92 -21.64 7.33
C GLU A 53 3.64 -22.28 7.87
N PHE A 54 2.61 -21.47 8.02
CA PHE A 54 1.29 -21.91 8.44
C PHE A 54 0.31 -21.93 7.27
N HIS A 55 -0.50 -22.98 7.23
CA HIS A 55 -1.60 -23.11 6.29
C HIS A 55 -2.94 -23.01 7.03
N GLY A 56 -3.97 -22.64 6.29
CA GLY A 56 -5.29 -22.33 6.85
C GLY A 56 -5.56 -20.83 6.88
N ARG A 57 -6.82 -20.48 7.10
CA ARG A 57 -7.29 -19.09 7.17
C ARG A 57 -8.28 -18.96 8.32
N THR A 58 -8.00 -18.06 9.24
CA THR A 58 -8.98 -17.62 10.24
C THR A 58 -9.77 -16.45 9.68
N VAL A 59 -11.09 -16.60 9.61
CA VAL A 59 -12.03 -15.55 9.18
C VAL A 59 -13.16 -15.52 10.20
N HIS A 60 -13.45 -14.35 10.74
CA HIS A 60 -14.54 -14.11 11.68
C HIS A 60 -15.82 -13.72 10.94
N ASP A 61 -16.98 -14.01 11.53
CA ASP A 61 -18.27 -13.63 10.95
C ASP A 61 -18.42 -12.10 10.87
N ASP A 62 -19.08 -11.64 9.82
CA ASP A 62 -19.42 -10.23 9.64
C ASP A 62 -20.24 -9.69 10.81
N ASP A 63 -19.98 -8.45 11.22
CA ASP A 63 -20.60 -7.77 12.36
C ASP A 63 -20.36 -8.42 13.74
N SER A 64 -19.61 -9.51 13.81
CA SER A 64 -19.26 -10.15 15.07
C SER A 64 -18.30 -9.28 15.89
N CYS A 65 -18.44 -9.34 17.22
CA CYS A 65 -17.54 -8.67 18.16
C CYS A 65 -16.43 -9.62 18.61
N GLN A 66 -15.18 -9.26 18.32
CA GLN A 66 -13.98 -10.04 18.65
C GLN A 66 -13.12 -9.28 19.66
N THR A 67 -12.38 -10.00 20.49
CA THR A 67 -11.32 -9.42 21.35
C THR A 67 -9.98 -9.91 20.85
N ILE A 68 -9.19 -9.00 20.28
CA ILE A 68 -7.98 -9.33 19.53
C ILE A 68 -6.77 -8.60 20.15
N PRO A 69 -5.63 -9.27 20.35
CA PRO A 69 -4.43 -8.62 20.87
C PRO A 69 -3.88 -7.61 19.84
N VAL A 70 -3.47 -6.44 20.31
CA VAL A 70 -3.02 -5.32 19.48
C VAL A 70 -1.51 -5.25 19.52
N LEU A 71 -0.88 -5.27 18.35
CA LEU A 71 0.57 -5.07 18.26
C LEU A 71 0.91 -3.63 18.68
N PRO A 72 1.80 -3.44 19.66
CA PRO A 72 2.22 -2.10 20.05
C PRO A 72 3.04 -1.44 18.92
N PHE A 73 2.75 -0.17 18.64
CA PHE A 73 3.55 0.71 17.76
C PHE A 73 3.76 0.24 16.31
N THR A 74 2.70 -0.05 15.57
CA THR A 74 2.79 -0.24 14.12
C THR A 74 2.72 1.10 13.39
N ALA A 75 3.79 1.51 12.71
CA ALA A 75 3.83 2.75 11.92
C ALA A 75 3.15 2.62 10.53
N VAL A 76 2.40 1.54 10.31
CA VAL A 76 1.80 1.20 9.01
C VAL A 76 0.31 0.94 9.17
N MET A 77 -0.48 1.51 8.26
CA MET A 77 -1.90 1.21 8.13
C MET A 77 -2.10 0.05 7.18
N LEU A 78 -2.35 -1.13 7.77
CA LEU A 78 -2.46 -2.39 7.04
C LEU A 78 -3.77 -2.46 6.24
N ILE A 79 -3.66 -2.77 4.95
CA ILE A 79 -4.80 -3.01 4.06
C ILE A 79 -5.03 -4.53 3.94
N PRO A 80 -6.30 -5.02 3.83
CA PRO A 80 -6.56 -6.42 3.52
C PRO A 80 -5.74 -6.93 2.31
N GLY A 81 -5.16 -8.12 2.42
CA GLY A 81 -4.27 -8.70 1.41
C GLY A 81 -2.84 -8.13 1.36
N GLN A 82 -2.53 -7.05 2.08
CA GLN A 82 -1.17 -6.51 2.18
C GLN A 82 -0.32 -7.38 3.13
N THR A 83 0.89 -7.72 2.70
CA THR A 83 1.89 -8.40 3.54
C THR A 83 2.53 -7.41 4.51
N LEU A 84 2.70 -7.83 5.76
CA LEU A 84 3.35 -7.10 6.84
C LEU A 84 4.49 -7.95 7.43
N PRO A 85 5.75 -7.68 7.05
CA PRO A 85 6.90 -8.26 7.73
C PRO A 85 7.18 -7.52 9.05
N LEU A 86 7.54 -8.25 10.10
CA LEU A 86 7.92 -7.68 11.40
C LEU A 86 9.15 -8.38 11.96
N GLN A 87 9.94 -7.62 12.72
CA GLN A 87 11.04 -8.11 13.53
C GLN A 87 10.90 -7.49 14.93
N LEU A 88 10.71 -8.33 15.93
CA LEU A 88 10.30 -7.94 17.27
C LEU A 88 11.37 -8.34 18.27
N PHE A 89 11.67 -7.43 19.20
CA PHE A 89 12.76 -7.56 20.17
C PHE A 89 12.28 -7.41 21.62
N ARG A 90 11.13 -6.76 21.84
CA ARG A 90 10.66 -6.51 23.21
C ARG A 90 10.07 -7.81 23.77
N PRO A 91 10.41 -8.20 25.01
CA PRO A 91 9.89 -9.43 25.62
C PRO A 91 8.35 -9.54 25.61
N GLN A 92 7.65 -8.41 25.76
CA GLN A 92 6.18 -8.34 25.68
C GLN A 92 5.67 -8.69 24.27
N GLU A 93 6.32 -8.19 23.22
CA GLU A 93 5.97 -8.47 21.81
C GLU A 93 6.27 -9.92 21.45
N VAL A 94 7.43 -10.43 21.89
CA VAL A 94 7.84 -11.82 21.69
C VAL A 94 6.86 -12.77 22.39
N SER A 95 6.53 -12.51 23.66
CA SER A 95 5.56 -13.31 24.41
C SER A 95 4.16 -13.27 23.78
N MET A 96 3.72 -12.09 23.34
CA MET A 96 2.47 -11.92 22.60
C MET A 96 2.44 -12.80 21.35
N MET A 97 3.48 -12.73 20.50
CA MET A 97 3.54 -13.51 19.26
C MET A 97 3.55 -15.01 19.54
N ARG A 98 4.33 -15.47 20.52
CA ARG A 98 4.36 -16.88 20.93
C ARG A 98 2.96 -17.38 21.35
N SER A 99 2.20 -16.56 22.07
CA SER A 99 0.81 -16.91 22.43
C SER A 99 -0.14 -16.90 21.22
N ILE A 100 0.07 -16.03 20.24
CA ILE A 100 -0.80 -15.89 19.07
C ILE A 100 -0.61 -17.06 18.10
N ILE A 101 0.63 -17.53 17.93
CA ILE A 101 0.96 -18.70 17.12
C ILE A 101 0.24 -19.96 17.61
N GLN A 102 0.08 -20.12 18.94
CA GLN A 102 -0.61 -21.25 19.54
C GLN A 102 -2.15 -21.16 19.46
N ARG A 103 -2.70 -20.03 18.99
CA ARG A 103 -4.15 -19.78 18.88
C ARG A 103 -4.57 -19.73 17.41
N ASP A 104 -5.18 -18.63 17.00
CA ASP A 104 -5.74 -18.40 15.66
C ASP A 104 -4.80 -17.58 14.76
N ARG A 105 -3.56 -17.33 15.21
CA ARG A 105 -2.51 -16.57 14.52
C ARG A 105 -2.88 -15.14 14.16
N THR A 106 -3.92 -14.58 14.78
CA THR A 106 -4.49 -13.29 14.40
C THR A 106 -4.21 -12.21 15.44
N PHE A 107 -3.78 -11.04 14.98
CA PHE A 107 -3.62 -9.83 15.81
C PHE A 107 -4.22 -8.61 15.13
N ALA A 108 -4.43 -7.54 15.90
CA ALA A 108 -5.01 -6.29 15.42
C ALA A 108 -3.92 -5.27 15.09
N VAL A 109 -4.01 -4.68 13.90
CA VAL A 109 -3.23 -3.49 13.50
C VAL A 109 -4.18 -2.30 13.44
N LEU A 110 -3.94 -1.32 14.31
CA LEU A 110 -4.77 -0.11 14.42
C LEU A 110 -4.40 0.90 13.33
N ALA A 111 -5.41 1.56 12.76
CA ALA A 111 -5.24 2.64 11.80
C ALA A 111 -5.25 3.99 12.53
N HIS A 112 -4.06 4.53 12.79
CA HIS A 112 -3.90 5.85 13.40
C HIS A 112 -3.90 6.95 12.33
N SER A 113 -4.60 8.05 12.60
CA SER A 113 -4.44 9.29 11.83
C SER A 113 -3.36 10.16 12.46
N GLU A 114 -2.67 10.94 11.64
CA GLU A 114 -1.63 11.88 12.07
C GLU A 114 -2.20 13.12 12.78
N THR A 115 -3.51 13.32 12.74
CA THR A 115 -4.21 14.49 13.32
C THR A 115 -4.27 14.50 14.86
N GLY A 116 -3.57 13.58 15.53
CA GLY A 116 -3.49 13.57 16.99
C GLY A 116 -4.73 13.02 17.70
N GLU A 117 -5.59 12.28 17.00
CA GLU A 117 -6.66 11.52 17.64
C GLU A 117 -6.08 10.51 18.65
N VAL A 118 -6.59 10.59 19.88
CA VAL A 118 -6.05 9.83 21.03
C VAL A 118 -6.29 8.32 20.88
N GLN A 119 -7.26 7.90 20.07
CA GLN A 119 -7.65 6.49 19.89
C GLN A 119 -7.99 6.19 18.43
N ALA A 120 -7.46 5.08 17.91
CA ALA A 120 -7.79 4.60 16.58
C ALA A 120 -9.22 4.03 16.54
N GLU A 121 -10.03 4.50 15.60
CA GLU A 121 -11.42 4.02 15.41
C GLU A 121 -11.52 2.77 14.52
N PHE A 122 -10.53 2.54 13.66
CA PHE A 122 -10.53 1.47 12.66
C PHE A 122 -9.20 0.71 12.67
N GLY A 123 -9.19 -0.44 12.01
CA GLY A 123 -7.97 -1.20 11.77
C GLY A 123 -8.24 -2.44 10.92
N THR A 124 -7.21 -3.27 10.81
CA THR A 124 -7.23 -4.49 10.02
C THR A 124 -6.64 -5.63 10.84
N THR A 125 -7.29 -6.81 10.80
CA THR A 125 -6.72 -8.03 11.38
C THR A 125 -5.54 -8.49 10.53
N ALA A 126 -4.48 -8.96 11.18
CA ALA A 126 -3.29 -9.49 10.55
C ALA A 126 -3.14 -10.95 10.97
N GLU A 127 -3.13 -11.86 9.99
CA GLU A 127 -2.91 -13.29 10.23
C GLU A 127 -1.46 -13.64 9.91
N ILE A 128 -0.77 -14.26 10.87
CA ILE A 128 0.61 -14.74 10.70
C ILE A 128 0.60 -15.99 9.82
N TYR A 129 1.35 -15.96 8.72
CA TYR A 129 1.53 -17.08 7.81
C TYR A 129 2.96 -17.62 7.78
N ALA A 130 3.94 -16.87 8.30
CA ALA A 130 5.29 -17.37 8.52
C ALA A 130 5.87 -16.83 9.84
N TYR A 131 6.55 -17.67 10.60
CA TYR A 131 7.12 -17.34 11.91
C TYR A 131 8.53 -17.91 12.05
N ARG A 132 9.41 -17.16 12.72
CA ARG A 132 10.72 -17.66 13.15
C ARG A 132 11.12 -17.01 14.46
N GLU A 133 11.68 -17.82 15.34
CA GLU A 133 12.26 -17.36 16.60
C GLU A 133 13.76 -17.63 16.56
N GLU A 134 14.54 -16.61 16.93
CA GLU A 134 16.00 -16.66 16.97
C GLU A 134 16.47 -16.15 18.34
N GLN A 135 17.47 -16.81 18.90
CA GLN A 135 18.12 -16.36 20.13
C GLN A 135 19.59 -16.11 19.83
N GLU A 136 19.98 -14.84 19.79
CA GLU A 136 21.35 -14.42 19.47
C GLU A 136 21.87 -13.55 20.61
N TYR A 137 23.06 -13.85 21.12
CA TYR A 137 23.68 -13.15 22.25
C TYR A 137 22.77 -13.01 23.50
N GLY A 138 21.86 -13.97 23.71
CA GLY A 138 20.90 -13.96 24.82
C GLY A 138 19.66 -13.10 24.61
N ILE A 139 19.53 -12.44 23.45
CA ILE A 139 18.35 -11.66 23.06
C ILE A 139 17.44 -12.56 22.23
N GLU A 140 16.20 -12.75 22.70
CA GLU A 140 15.15 -13.41 21.94
C GLU A 140 14.58 -12.44 20.89
N THR A 141 14.55 -12.87 19.64
CA THR A 141 13.96 -12.10 18.54
C THR A 141 12.95 -12.95 17.80
N VAL A 142 11.83 -12.34 17.43
CA VAL A 142 10.77 -12.98 16.67
C VAL A 142 10.61 -12.26 15.34
N LYS A 143 10.73 -13.02 14.25
CA LYS A 143 10.47 -12.55 12.89
C LYS A 143 9.15 -13.15 12.42
N VAL A 144 8.26 -12.33 11.88
CA VAL A 144 6.98 -12.81 11.35
C VAL A 144 6.67 -12.19 10.00
N LYS A 145 5.95 -12.95 9.18
CA LYS A 145 5.23 -12.44 8.02
C LYS A 145 3.74 -12.64 8.27
N ALA A 146 3.01 -11.53 8.27
CA ALA A 146 1.57 -11.52 8.41
C ALA A 146 0.91 -10.95 7.16
N VAL A 147 -0.38 -11.21 6.99
CA VAL A 147 -1.18 -10.64 5.90
C VAL A 147 -2.46 -10.03 6.45
N GLY A 148 -2.82 -8.85 5.96
CA GLY A 148 -4.10 -8.22 6.29
C GLY A 148 -5.28 -9.10 5.87
N ARG A 149 -6.30 -9.27 6.74
CA ARG A 149 -7.48 -10.10 6.46
C ARG A 149 -8.77 -9.29 6.45
N GLN A 150 -9.26 -8.88 7.61
CA GLN A 150 -10.58 -8.26 7.76
C GLN A 150 -10.45 -6.87 8.35
N ARG A 151 -11.26 -5.94 7.85
CA ARG A 151 -11.40 -4.61 8.43
C ARG A 151 -12.24 -4.71 9.68
N PHE A 152 -11.96 -3.85 10.65
CA PHE A 152 -12.76 -3.74 11.85
C PHE A 152 -12.94 -2.30 12.31
N LYS A 153 -13.99 -2.09 13.12
CA LYS A 153 -14.21 -0.89 13.92
C LYS A 153 -13.88 -1.19 15.37
N VAL A 154 -13.13 -0.30 16.00
CA VAL A 154 -12.75 -0.41 17.41
C VAL A 154 -13.91 0.08 18.28
N HIS A 155 -14.29 -0.72 19.28
CA HIS A 155 -15.23 -0.31 20.33
C HIS A 155 -14.51 0.09 21.61
N GLU A 156 -13.47 -0.66 21.98
CA GLU A 156 -12.76 -0.45 23.24
C GLU A 156 -11.34 -1.01 23.15
N ILE A 157 -10.37 -0.33 23.77
CA ILE A 157 -8.99 -0.83 23.92
C ILE A 157 -8.69 -0.88 25.42
N ARG A 158 -8.24 -2.04 25.91
CA ARG A 158 -7.82 -2.27 27.29
C ARG A 158 -6.39 -2.76 27.34
N THR A 159 -5.62 -2.29 28.31
CA THR A 159 -4.26 -2.80 28.58
C THR A 159 -4.34 -3.88 29.65
N GLN A 160 -3.77 -5.06 29.37
CA GLN A 160 -3.67 -6.16 30.32
C GLN A 160 -2.49 -5.94 31.29
N ALA A 161 -2.42 -6.75 32.35
CA ALA A 161 -1.38 -6.63 33.38
C ALA A 161 0.04 -6.89 32.85
N ASP A 162 0.17 -7.65 31.75
CA ASP A 162 1.42 -7.90 31.03
C ASP A 162 1.87 -6.73 30.13
N GLY A 163 1.04 -5.69 30.00
CA GLY A 163 1.26 -4.53 29.13
C GLY A 163 0.73 -4.70 27.70
N ILE A 164 0.22 -5.89 27.34
CA ILE A 164 -0.37 -6.14 26.02
C ILE A 164 -1.74 -5.48 25.95
N ARG A 165 -2.01 -4.77 24.84
CA ARG A 165 -3.33 -4.16 24.59
C ARG A 165 -4.25 -5.18 23.93
N GLN A 166 -5.49 -5.24 24.37
CA GLN A 166 -6.58 -6.01 23.77
C GLN A 166 -7.61 -5.03 23.21
N ALA A 167 -8.00 -5.19 21.95
CA ALA A 167 -9.05 -4.41 21.33
C ALA A 167 -10.32 -5.25 21.22
N LYS A 168 -11.43 -4.73 21.77
CA LYS A 168 -12.77 -5.18 21.42
C LYS A 168 -13.16 -4.50 20.12
N VAL A 169 -13.36 -5.29 19.08
CA VAL A 169 -13.59 -4.80 17.72
C VAL A 169 -14.84 -5.44 17.12
N GLN A 170 -15.51 -4.73 16.23
CA GLN A 170 -16.55 -5.28 15.37
C GLN A 170 -16.00 -5.47 13.96
N ILE A 171 -16.11 -6.69 13.45
CA ILE A 171 -15.70 -7.03 12.08
C ILE A 171 -16.63 -6.32 11.10
N LEU A 172 -16.04 -5.58 10.15
CA LEU A 172 -16.80 -4.82 9.16
C LEU A 172 -17.05 -5.67 7.92
N PRO A 173 -18.31 -5.79 7.46
CA PRO A 173 -18.62 -6.55 6.26
C PRO A 173 -18.04 -5.91 5.00
N GLU A 174 -17.70 -6.75 4.02
CA GLU A 174 -17.46 -6.31 2.64
C GLU A 174 -18.78 -6.29 1.88
N ARG A 175 -19.26 -5.10 1.50
CA ARG A 175 -20.56 -4.88 0.86
C ARG A 175 -20.50 -5.26 -0.62
N ILE A 176 -20.95 -6.47 -0.92
CA ILE A 176 -21.11 -6.97 -2.28
C ILE A 176 -22.44 -6.45 -2.84
N LEU A 177 -22.37 -5.58 -3.85
CA LEU A 177 -23.53 -5.02 -4.52
C LEU A 177 -23.82 -5.81 -5.81
N PRO A 178 -25.09 -6.14 -6.11
CA PRO A 178 -25.45 -6.74 -7.39
C PRO A 178 -25.30 -5.72 -8.53
N ASP A 179 -25.38 -6.19 -9.78
CA ASP A 179 -25.41 -5.29 -10.94
C ASP A 179 -26.60 -4.32 -10.81
N PRO A 180 -26.38 -3.00 -10.98
CA PRO A 180 -27.39 -1.98 -10.72
C PRO A 180 -28.63 -2.09 -11.63
N LEU A 181 -28.51 -2.75 -12.78
CA LEU A 181 -29.63 -2.97 -13.71
C LEU A 181 -30.34 -4.31 -13.49
N THR A 182 -29.88 -5.16 -12.55
CA THR A 182 -30.54 -6.44 -12.22
C THR A 182 -32.04 -6.25 -11.94
N ALA A 183 -32.40 -5.22 -11.18
CA ALA A 183 -33.79 -4.95 -10.78
C ALA A 183 -34.71 -4.53 -11.95
N VAL A 184 -34.12 -4.02 -13.03
CA VAL A 184 -34.85 -3.57 -14.23
C VAL A 184 -34.60 -4.49 -15.43
N GLN A 185 -33.96 -5.64 -15.22
CA GLN A 185 -33.60 -6.54 -16.32
C GLN A 185 -34.82 -7.30 -16.84
N LEU A 186 -35.12 -7.16 -18.14
CA LEU A 186 -36.21 -7.90 -18.77
C LEU A 186 -35.86 -9.38 -18.90
N THR A 187 -36.74 -10.27 -18.44
CA THR A 187 -36.54 -11.73 -18.44
C THR A 187 -36.14 -12.32 -19.81
N PRO A 188 -36.66 -11.86 -20.97
CA PRO A 188 -36.22 -12.34 -22.28
C PRO A 188 -34.78 -11.96 -22.65
N LEU A 189 -34.28 -10.82 -22.15
CA LEU A 189 -32.92 -10.33 -22.41
C LEU A 189 -31.85 -10.99 -21.54
N SER A 190 -32.25 -11.69 -20.47
CA SER A 190 -31.33 -12.46 -19.61
C SER A 190 -30.48 -13.47 -20.41
N ARG A 191 -31.02 -14.02 -21.50
CA ARG A 191 -30.32 -14.96 -22.39
C ARG A 191 -29.20 -14.31 -23.21
N LEU A 192 -29.23 -12.97 -23.40
CA LEU A 192 -28.21 -12.23 -24.13
C LEU A 192 -27.05 -11.76 -23.22
N HIS A 193 -27.22 -11.81 -21.90
CA HIS A 193 -26.16 -11.48 -20.93
C HIS A 193 -25.20 -12.64 -20.64
N MET A 194 -25.45 -13.84 -21.18
CA MET A 194 -24.52 -14.96 -21.14
C MET A 194 -23.47 -14.81 -22.23
N HIS A 195 -22.32 -14.23 -21.89
CA HIS A 195 -21.18 -14.17 -22.80
C HIS A 195 -20.33 -15.46 -22.73
N PRO A 196 -19.88 -16.01 -23.87
CA PRO A 196 -18.91 -17.09 -23.87
C PRO A 196 -17.59 -16.64 -23.23
N SER A 197 -16.94 -17.54 -22.49
CA SER A 197 -15.73 -17.35 -21.68
C SER A 197 -14.47 -16.91 -22.46
N SER A 198 -14.51 -16.86 -23.79
CA SER A 198 -13.37 -16.48 -24.63
C SER A 198 -13.22 -14.96 -24.78
N ARG A 199 -11.99 -14.46 -24.64
CA ARG A 199 -11.62 -13.04 -24.84
C ARG A 199 -12.19 -12.55 -26.20
N PRO A 200 -13.19 -11.64 -26.23
CA PRO A 200 -13.73 -11.18 -27.48
C PRO A 200 -12.77 -10.17 -28.15
N PRO A 201 -12.76 -10.06 -29.50
CA PRO A 201 -12.05 -8.99 -30.18
C PRO A 201 -12.55 -7.60 -29.73
N ALA A 202 -11.71 -6.57 -29.79
CA ALA A 202 -12.01 -5.23 -29.25
C ALA A 202 -13.34 -4.61 -29.77
N GLN A 203 -13.77 -4.94 -30.99
CA GLN A 203 -15.07 -4.54 -31.55
C GLN A 203 -16.27 -5.20 -30.85
N SER A 204 -16.12 -6.44 -30.36
CA SER A 204 -17.13 -7.16 -29.59
C SER A 204 -17.29 -6.58 -28.17
N CYS A 205 -16.22 -6.01 -27.58
CA CYS A 205 -16.30 -5.40 -26.25
C CYS A 205 -17.22 -4.17 -26.20
N LYS A 206 -17.23 -3.32 -27.26
CA LYS A 206 -18.16 -2.18 -27.37
C LYS A 206 -19.61 -2.63 -27.55
N GLN A 207 -19.85 -3.72 -28.29
CA GLN A 207 -21.18 -4.31 -28.43
C GLN A 207 -21.64 -4.94 -27.11
N ALA A 208 -20.79 -5.72 -26.44
CA ALA A 208 -21.07 -6.32 -25.13
C ALA A 208 -21.46 -5.26 -24.09
N GLN A 209 -20.75 -4.12 -24.06
CA GLN A 209 -21.06 -3.02 -23.15
C GLN A 209 -22.39 -2.33 -23.48
N ARG A 210 -22.75 -2.21 -24.77
CA ARG A 210 -24.08 -1.71 -25.19
C ARG A 210 -25.21 -2.64 -24.75
N TRP A 211 -25.00 -3.95 -24.81
CA TRP A 211 -26.01 -4.94 -24.39
C TRP A 211 -26.11 -5.05 -22.86
N LYS A 212 -24.97 -5.00 -22.15
CA LYS A 212 -24.91 -5.03 -20.69
C LYS A 212 -25.81 -3.97 -20.08
N PHE A 213 -25.70 -2.73 -20.56
CA PHE A 213 -26.45 -1.58 -20.04
C PHE A 213 -27.72 -1.23 -20.83
N HIS A 214 -28.23 -2.13 -21.66
CA HIS A 214 -29.42 -1.85 -22.50
C HIS A 214 -30.64 -1.43 -21.66
N CYS A 215 -30.82 -2.05 -20.49
CA CYS A 215 -31.95 -1.75 -19.61
C CYS A 215 -31.85 -0.37 -18.91
N ALA A 216 -30.73 0.35 -19.05
CA ALA A 216 -30.61 1.72 -18.57
C ALA A 216 -31.64 2.66 -19.23
N ASN A 217 -32.10 2.36 -20.45
CA ASN A 217 -33.16 3.12 -21.12
C ASN A 217 -34.52 3.10 -20.38
N MET A 218 -34.70 2.20 -19.41
CA MET A 218 -35.89 2.15 -18.55
C MET A 218 -35.71 2.90 -17.22
N THR A 219 -34.58 3.60 -17.07
CA THR A 219 -34.21 4.32 -15.86
C THR A 219 -34.01 5.80 -16.19
N SER A 220 -33.83 6.63 -15.17
CA SER A 220 -33.54 8.06 -15.34
C SER A 220 -32.11 8.35 -15.82
N TRP A 221 -31.22 7.36 -15.84
CA TRP A 221 -29.80 7.56 -16.13
C TRP A 221 -29.37 6.87 -17.43
N PRO A 222 -28.51 7.50 -18.24
CA PRO A 222 -28.01 6.88 -19.47
C PRO A 222 -27.01 5.74 -19.18
N PRO A 223 -26.78 4.82 -20.14
CA PRO A 223 -25.86 3.68 -19.98
C PRO A 223 -24.46 4.03 -19.47
N TRP A 224 -23.92 5.19 -19.85
CA TRP A 224 -22.57 5.58 -19.44
C TRP A 224 -22.47 5.87 -17.94
N VAL A 225 -23.55 6.27 -17.26
CA VAL A 225 -23.57 6.47 -15.80
C VAL A 225 -23.37 5.13 -15.09
N TYR A 226 -24.10 4.10 -15.50
CA TYR A 226 -23.96 2.74 -14.95
C TYR A 226 -22.57 2.17 -15.18
N ALA A 227 -21.97 2.44 -16.34
CA ALA A 227 -20.59 2.06 -16.62
C ALA A 227 -19.56 2.68 -15.65
N LEU A 228 -19.88 3.82 -15.00
CA LEU A 228 -19.02 4.40 -13.95
C LEU A 228 -19.10 3.65 -12.61
N TYR A 229 -20.07 2.75 -12.41
CA TYR A 229 -20.25 1.95 -11.20
C TYR A 229 -20.10 0.44 -11.45
N ASP A 230 -19.77 0.06 -12.68
CA ASP A 230 -19.55 -1.33 -13.06
C ASP A 230 -18.13 -1.78 -12.69
N SER A 231 -18.02 -2.89 -11.94
CA SER A 231 -16.74 -3.41 -11.44
C SER A 231 -15.77 -3.72 -12.58
N GLU A 232 -16.22 -4.40 -13.63
CA GLU A 232 -15.37 -4.77 -14.76
C GLU A 232 -14.85 -3.54 -15.52
N THR A 233 -15.71 -2.55 -15.73
CA THR A 233 -15.34 -1.29 -16.40
C THR A 233 -14.34 -0.51 -15.54
N LEU A 234 -14.56 -0.43 -14.22
CA LEU A 234 -13.66 0.23 -13.29
C LEU A 234 -12.30 -0.47 -13.22
N MET A 235 -12.27 -1.80 -13.05
CA MET A 235 -11.03 -2.59 -13.04
C MET A 235 -10.24 -2.40 -14.33
N LYS A 236 -10.90 -2.42 -15.51
CA LYS A 236 -10.22 -2.15 -16.80
C LYS A 236 -9.59 -0.77 -16.85
N ARG A 237 -10.27 0.26 -16.32
CA ARG A 237 -9.73 1.63 -16.26
C ARG A 237 -8.53 1.73 -15.31
N VAL A 238 -8.59 1.06 -14.16
CA VAL A 238 -7.49 1.02 -13.19
C VAL A 238 -6.29 0.29 -13.79
N LYS A 239 -6.51 -0.88 -14.42
CA LYS A 239 -5.45 -1.62 -15.12
C LYS A 239 -4.72 -0.75 -16.13
N ARG A 240 -5.45 0.03 -16.93
CA ARG A 240 -4.82 0.96 -17.87
C ARG A 240 -3.92 1.99 -17.17
N GLN A 241 -4.35 2.56 -16.06
CA GLN A 241 -3.53 3.49 -15.28
C GLN A 241 -2.33 2.80 -14.61
N LEU A 242 -2.46 1.54 -14.17
CA LEU A 242 -1.34 0.78 -13.64
C LEU A 242 -0.30 0.45 -14.73
N HIS A 243 -0.73 0.16 -15.95
CA HIS A 243 0.15 -0.01 -17.11
C HIS A 243 0.89 1.27 -17.50
N GLU A 244 0.33 2.45 -17.19
CA GLU A 244 1.05 3.73 -17.36
C GLU A 244 2.18 3.87 -16.33
N TRP A 245 2.09 3.22 -15.17
CA TRP A 245 3.16 3.19 -14.17
C TRP A 245 4.18 2.10 -14.51
N ASP A 246 3.72 0.90 -14.86
CA ASP A 246 4.57 -0.25 -15.11
C ASP A 246 4.17 -0.95 -16.41
N GLU A 247 4.91 -0.65 -17.49
CA GLU A 247 4.69 -1.27 -18.81
C GLU A 247 4.93 -2.79 -18.80
N ASN A 248 5.68 -3.31 -17.81
CA ASN A 248 5.97 -4.73 -17.66
C ASN A 248 4.93 -5.47 -16.81
N LEU A 249 3.90 -4.77 -16.33
CA LEU A 249 2.87 -5.36 -15.49
C LEU A 249 2.11 -6.46 -16.25
N LYS A 250 2.15 -7.68 -15.73
CA LYS A 250 1.42 -8.80 -16.35
C LYS A 250 -0.01 -8.82 -15.85
N ASP A 251 -0.99 -8.73 -16.76
CA ASP A 251 -2.41 -8.78 -16.42
C ASP A 251 -2.82 -10.03 -15.61
N ASP A 252 -2.12 -11.15 -15.83
CA ASP A 252 -2.38 -12.43 -15.15
C ASP A 252 -1.93 -12.43 -13.68
N SER A 253 -1.09 -11.46 -13.27
CA SER A 253 -0.67 -11.28 -11.88
C SER A 253 -1.72 -10.54 -11.04
N LEU A 254 -2.69 -9.88 -11.69
CA LEU A 254 -3.70 -9.05 -11.02
C LEU A 254 -4.94 -9.88 -10.66
N PRO A 255 -5.52 -9.68 -9.47
CA PRO A 255 -6.75 -10.39 -9.09
C PRO A 255 -7.91 -10.15 -10.07
N THR A 256 -8.72 -11.18 -10.28
CA THR A 256 -9.93 -11.11 -11.11
C THR A 256 -11.17 -10.68 -10.33
N ASN A 257 -11.18 -10.90 -9.01
CA ASN A 257 -12.22 -10.43 -8.12
C ASN A 257 -12.04 -8.94 -7.82
N ALA A 258 -13.11 -8.15 -7.91
CA ALA A 258 -13.07 -6.70 -7.68
C ALA A 258 -12.65 -6.31 -6.26
N ILE A 259 -13.01 -7.11 -5.25
CA ILE A 259 -12.64 -6.90 -3.85
C ILE A 259 -11.12 -7.00 -3.71
N ASP A 260 -10.56 -8.17 -4.07
CA ASP A 260 -9.11 -8.43 -3.99
C ASP A 260 -8.31 -7.44 -4.86
N PHE A 261 -8.82 -7.14 -6.06
CA PHE A 261 -8.18 -6.19 -6.96
C PHE A 261 -8.15 -4.77 -6.35
N SER A 262 -9.27 -4.29 -5.80
CA SER A 262 -9.29 -2.96 -5.16
C SER A 262 -8.32 -2.88 -3.98
N TYR A 263 -8.30 -3.88 -3.10
CA TYR A 263 -7.34 -3.88 -1.99
C TYR A 263 -5.88 -3.99 -2.47
N ARG A 264 -5.61 -4.74 -3.54
CA ARG A 264 -4.28 -4.80 -4.16
C ARG A 264 -3.83 -3.42 -4.65
N VAL A 265 -4.72 -2.68 -5.31
CA VAL A 265 -4.43 -1.32 -5.77
C VAL A 265 -4.22 -0.39 -4.59
N ALA A 266 -5.13 -0.39 -3.62
CA ALA A 266 -5.04 0.45 -2.41
C ALA A 266 -3.74 0.25 -1.62
N ALA A 267 -3.24 -0.98 -1.56
CA ALA A 267 -1.96 -1.28 -0.92
C ALA A 267 -0.75 -0.63 -1.63
N CYS A 268 -0.87 -0.34 -2.94
CA CYS A 268 0.20 0.21 -3.78
C CYS A 268 0.13 1.72 -3.99
N LEU A 269 -0.97 2.39 -3.63
CA LEU A 269 -1.12 3.83 -3.85
C LEU A 269 -0.21 4.65 -2.91
N PRO A 270 0.64 5.55 -3.43
CA PRO A 270 1.51 6.40 -2.63
C PRO A 270 0.76 7.60 -2.06
N ILE A 271 -0.20 7.32 -1.17
CA ILE A 271 -1.03 8.32 -0.49
C ILE A 271 -0.64 8.49 0.97
N ASP A 272 -1.03 9.62 1.57
CA ASP A 272 -0.84 9.88 2.99
C ASP A 272 -1.79 9.04 3.87
N ASP A 273 -1.58 9.10 5.19
CA ASP A 273 -2.35 8.32 6.16
C ASP A 273 -3.81 8.74 6.21
N ALA A 274 -4.11 10.02 5.97
CA ALA A 274 -5.46 10.54 5.96
C ALA A 274 -6.28 9.90 4.82
N LEU A 275 -5.77 9.90 3.60
CA LEU A 275 -6.43 9.27 2.46
C LEU A 275 -6.45 7.74 2.57
N ARG A 276 -5.38 7.14 3.09
CA ARG A 276 -5.32 5.69 3.34
C ARG A 276 -6.41 5.26 4.33
N LEU A 277 -6.65 6.05 5.37
CA LEU A 277 -7.73 5.82 6.33
C LEU A 277 -9.11 5.91 5.66
N GLN A 278 -9.31 6.87 4.75
CA GLN A 278 -10.56 6.98 4.00
C GLN A 278 -10.81 5.74 3.13
N LEU A 279 -9.80 5.25 2.40
CA LEU A 279 -9.92 4.01 1.63
C LEU A 279 -10.25 2.80 2.51
N LEU A 280 -9.68 2.73 3.72
CA LEU A 280 -9.97 1.68 4.68
C LEU A 280 -11.42 1.74 5.21
N LYS A 281 -12.00 2.94 5.34
CA LYS A 281 -13.41 3.12 5.75
C LYS A 281 -14.40 2.63 4.69
N ILE A 282 -14.03 2.64 3.41
CA ILE A 282 -14.91 2.22 2.31
C ILE A 282 -15.17 0.71 2.36
N GLY A 283 -16.46 0.33 2.42
CA GLY A 283 -16.89 -1.07 2.48
C GLY A 283 -17.30 -1.71 1.15
N SER A 284 -17.31 -0.97 0.04
CA SER A 284 -17.66 -1.51 -1.28
C SER A 284 -16.49 -1.39 -2.25
N ALA A 285 -16.14 -2.49 -2.92
CA ALA A 285 -15.13 -2.50 -3.96
C ALA A 285 -15.40 -1.47 -5.08
N ILE A 286 -16.67 -1.23 -5.42
CA ILE A 286 -17.04 -0.24 -6.45
C ILE A 286 -16.64 1.18 -6.03
N GLN A 287 -16.98 1.56 -4.80
CA GLN A 287 -16.63 2.87 -4.25
C GLN A 287 -15.11 3.02 -4.11
N ARG A 288 -14.43 1.93 -3.70
CA ARG A 288 -12.97 1.90 -3.53
C ARG A 288 -12.25 2.10 -4.86
N LEU A 289 -12.61 1.34 -5.89
CA LEU A 289 -12.09 1.47 -7.26
C LEU A 289 -12.29 2.86 -7.86
N ARG A 290 -13.45 3.47 -7.61
CA ARG A 290 -13.72 4.85 -8.08
C ARG A 290 -12.84 5.86 -7.38
N CYS A 291 -12.65 5.71 -6.07
CA CYS A 291 -11.77 6.57 -5.28
C CYS A 291 -10.31 6.40 -5.72
N GLU A 292 -9.84 5.16 -5.91
CA GLU A 292 -8.51 4.84 -6.43
C GLU A 292 -8.27 5.49 -7.80
N LEU A 293 -9.23 5.40 -8.73
CA LEU A 293 -9.13 6.04 -10.04
C LEU A 293 -9.00 7.57 -9.95
N ASP A 294 -9.76 8.22 -9.05
CA ASP A 294 -9.67 9.67 -8.85
C ASP A 294 -8.29 10.07 -8.32
N ILE A 295 -7.79 9.32 -7.33
CA ILE A 295 -6.45 9.53 -6.76
C ILE A 295 -5.38 9.38 -7.85
N MET A 296 -5.39 8.29 -8.62
CA MET A 296 -4.40 8.03 -9.68
C MET A 296 -4.43 9.11 -10.78
N ALA A 297 -5.61 9.64 -11.10
CA ALA A 297 -5.76 10.67 -12.12
C ALA A 297 -5.23 12.04 -11.67
N ARG A 298 -5.39 12.38 -10.39
CA ARG A 298 -5.13 13.72 -9.85
C ARG A 298 -3.74 13.86 -9.22
N CYS A 299 -3.23 12.81 -8.59
CA CYS A 299 -1.94 12.84 -7.90
C CYS A 299 -0.82 12.53 -8.88
N THR A 300 -0.21 13.56 -9.48
CA THR A 300 0.85 13.39 -10.48
C THR A 300 2.25 13.63 -9.92
N SER A 301 2.37 14.31 -8.78
CA SER A 301 3.64 14.65 -8.13
C SER A 301 3.63 14.18 -6.67
N LEU A 302 4.80 13.80 -6.16
CA LEU A 302 5.01 13.42 -4.78
C LEU A 302 6.09 14.31 -4.17
N CYS A 303 5.72 15.03 -3.11
CA CYS A 303 6.57 15.99 -2.42
C CYS A 303 7.05 15.46 -1.07
N CYS A 304 8.08 16.11 -0.49
CA CYS A 304 8.49 15.89 0.88
C CYS A 304 7.37 16.33 1.82
N LYS A 305 6.92 15.44 2.70
CA LYS A 305 5.84 15.70 3.65
C LYS A 305 6.16 16.82 4.64
N GLN A 306 7.41 16.89 5.10
CA GLN A 306 7.85 17.91 6.04
C GLN A 306 7.90 19.31 5.42
N CYS A 307 8.32 19.41 4.15
CA CYS A 307 8.39 20.68 3.43
C CYS A 307 7.08 21.05 2.74
N GLN A 308 6.23 20.07 2.46
CA GLN A 308 5.01 20.13 1.64
C GLN A 308 5.24 20.45 0.16
N ASP A 309 6.05 21.45 -0.17
CA ASP A 309 6.21 21.96 -1.54
C ASP A 309 7.45 21.45 -2.29
N THR A 310 8.38 20.79 -1.60
CA THR A 310 9.59 20.25 -2.26
C THR A 310 9.25 18.97 -3.01
N GLU A 311 9.10 19.05 -4.33
CA GLU A 311 8.90 17.87 -5.20
C GLU A 311 10.09 16.90 -5.12
N ILE A 312 9.79 15.62 -4.98
CA ILE A 312 10.79 14.56 -4.88
C ILE A 312 10.74 13.66 -6.11
N THR A 313 9.56 13.32 -6.61
CA THR A 313 9.40 12.50 -7.81
C THR A 313 8.00 12.70 -8.42
N THR A 314 7.75 12.13 -9.59
CA THR A 314 6.46 12.20 -10.29
C THR A 314 5.90 10.81 -10.57
N LYS A 315 4.61 10.72 -10.89
CA LYS A 315 3.96 9.45 -11.22
C LYS A 315 4.60 8.72 -12.41
N ASN A 316 5.27 9.43 -13.31
CA ASN A 316 5.90 8.87 -14.51
C ASN A 316 7.15 8.04 -14.17
N GLU A 317 7.76 8.31 -13.01
CA GLU A 317 8.95 7.64 -12.52
C GLU A 317 8.62 6.37 -11.72
N ILE A 318 7.37 6.18 -11.32
CA ILE A 318 6.92 4.99 -10.58
C ILE A 318 7.04 3.75 -11.47
N PHE A 319 7.51 2.64 -10.91
CA PHE A 319 7.58 1.34 -11.58
C PHE A 319 7.60 0.21 -10.54
N SER A 320 7.34 -1.04 -10.95
CA SER A 320 7.34 -2.18 -10.03
C SER A 320 8.64 -2.99 -10.09
N LEU A 321 9.31 -3.14 -8.94
CA LEU A 321 10.37 -4.15 -8.73
C LEU A 321 9.91 -5.34 -7.90
N SER A 322 8.63 -5.40 -7.57
CA SER A 322 8.03 -6.42 -6.72
C SER A 322 6.76 -6.93 -7.36
N LEU A 323 6.48 -8.23 -7.21
CA LEU A 323 5.17 -8.77 -7.62
C LEU A 323 4.02 -8.05 -6.92
N TYR A 324 4.27 -7.49 -5.72
CA TYR A 324 3.28 -6.69 -5.00
C TYR A 324 2.86 -5.40 -5.74
N GLY A 325 3.70 -4.89 -6.64
CA GLY A 325 3.52 -3.63 -7.34
C GLY A 325 4.66 -2.66 -7.02
N PRO A 326 4.47 -1.34 -7.26
CA PRO A 326 5.50 -0.34 -7.04
C PRO A 326 5.75 -0.03 -5.56
N MET A 327 4.87 -0.44 -4.65
CA MET A 327 5.01 -0.17 -3.22
C MET A 327 4.71 -1.43 -2.40
N ALA A 328 5.57 -1.71 -1.42
CA ALA A 328 5.39 -2.82 -0.49
C ALA A 328 5.98 -2.48 0.89
N ALA A 329 5.54 -3.18 1.93
CA ALA A 329 6.06 -3.02 3.29
C ALA A 329 7.29 -3.89 3.50
N TYR A 330 8.38 -3.29 3.99
CA TYR A 330 9.62 -3.97 4.36
C TYR A 330 10.01 -3.59 5.78
N VAL A 331 10.75 -4.46 6.46
CA VAL A 331 11.19 -4.19 7.84
C VAL A 331 12.70 -4.05 7.87
N ASN A 332 13.20 -3.04 8.57
CA ASN A 332 14.63 -2.83 8.75
C ASN A 332 15.17 -3.67 9.93
N PRO A 333 16.50 -3.75 10.11
CA PRO A 333 17.11 -4.58 11.17
C PRO A 333 16.75 -4.17 12.60
N HIS A 334 16.16 -2.98 12.79
CA HIS A 334 15.72 -2.48 14.08
C HIS A 334 14.20 -2.63 14.29
N GLY A 335 13.51 -3.33 13.39
CA GLY A 335 12.08 -3.61 13.50
C GLY A 335 11.15 -2.52 12.96
N TYR A 336 11.68 -1.45 12.36
CA TYR A 336 10.84 -0.41 11.75
C TYR A 336 10.37 -0.85 10.37
N VAL A 337 9.05 -0.77 10.17
CA VAL A 337 8.43 -1.10 8.88
C VAL A 337 8.32 0.16 8.02
N HIS A 338 8.74 0.03 6.76
CA HIS A 338 8.68 1.07 5.75
C HIS A 338 7.87 0.56 4.55
N GLU A 339 6.80 1.28 4.21
CA GLU A 339 6.13 1.12 2.92
C GLU A 339 6.97 1.86 1.87
N THR A 340 7.70 1.11 1.05
CA THR A 340 8.74 1.66 0.16
C THR A 340 8.25 1.64 -1.28
N LEU A 341 8.12 2.82 -1.88
CA LEU A 341 7.75 3.05 -3.28
C LEU A 341 9.01 3.06 -4.16
N THR A 342 9.02 2.26 -5.23
CA THR A 342 10.12 2.23 -6.20
C THR A 342 9.90 3.21 -7.34
N VAL A 343 10.88 4.09 -7.55
CA VAL A 343 10.88 5.09 -8.64
C VAL A 343 12.23 5.14 -9.36
N TYR A 344 12.22 5.40 -10.66
CA TYR A 344 13.44 5.51 -11.47
C TYR A 344 14.26 6.74 -11.08
N LYS A 345 13.63 7.92 -11.11
CA LYS A 345 14.25 9.20 -10.77
C LYS A 345 13.64 9.83 -9.52
N ALA A 346 14.50 10.49 -8.75
CA ALA A 346 14.11 11.36 -7.65
C ALA A 346 15.02 12.58 -7.61
N SER A 347 14.47 13.72 -7.21
CA SER A 347 15.12 15.04 -7.14
C SER A 347 15.11 15.58 -5.71
N ASN A 348 15.91 16.61 -5.46
CA ASN A 348 15.96 17.31 -4.16
C ASN A 348 16.33 16.40 -2.97
N LEU A 349 17.18 15.40 -3.23
CA LEU A 349 17.71 14.49 -2.23
C LEU A 349 19.24 14.66 -2.08
N ASN A 350 19.73 14.48 -0.86
CA ASN A 350 21.15 14.32 -0.55
C ASN A 350 21.38 12.88 -0.06
N LEU A 351 22.49 12.27 -0.47
CA LEU A 351 22.89 10.94 -0.05
C LEU A 351 23.80 11.03 1.19
N VAL A 352 23.57 10.15 2.15
CA VAL A 352 24.33 10.12 3.41
C VAL A 352 24.96 8.75 3.59
N GLY A 353 26.29 8.75 3.79
CA GLY A 353 27.08 7.54 4.00
C GLY A 353 27.47 6.81 2.71
N ARG A 354 28.14 5.65 2.89
CA ARG A 354 28.57 4.78 1.78
C ARG A 354 27.45 3.76 1.43
N PRO A 355 27.34 3.31 0.16
CA PRO A 355 26.42 2.25 -0.20
C PRO A 355 26.66 0.96 0.59
N SER A 356 25.59 0.29 1.04
CA SER A 356 25.66 -0.96 1.81
C SER A 356 24.72 -2.02 1.25
N THR A 357 25.17 -3.27 1.20
CA THR A 357 24.32 -4.43 0.86
C THR A 357 23.68 -5.09 2.07
N LEU A 358 24.05 -4.65 3.28
CA LEU A 358 23.60 -5.23 4.53
C LEU A 358 22.08 -5.09 4.67
N HIS A 359 21.36 -6.21 4.83
CA HIS A 359 19.90 -6.25 4.92
C HIS A 359 19.15 -5.55 3.76
N SER A 360 19.72 -5.55 2.56
CA SER A 360 19.04 -5.01 1.38
C SER A 360 17.74 -5.77 1.08
N TRP A 361 16.64 -5.04 0.89
CA TRP A 361 15.34 -5.60 0.51
C TRP A 361 15.27 -6.03 -0.96
N PHE A 362 16.21 -5.55 -1.77
CA PHE A 362 16.35 -5.86 -3.20
C PHE A 362 17.70 -6.55 -3.41
N PRO A 363 17.76 -7.90 -3.33
CA PRO A 363 19.02 -8.64 -3.47
C PRO A 363 19.74 -8.32 -4.78
N GLY A 364 21.03 -8.00 -4.70
CA GLY A 364 21.80 -7.51 -5.85
C GLY A 364 21.96 -5.99 -5.92
N TYR A 365 21.26 -5.24 -5.06
CA TYR A 365 21.42 -3.80 -4.90
C TYR A 365 22.02 -3.42 -3.53
N ALA A 366 22.94 -2.46 -3.53
CA ALA A 366 23.37 -1.73 -2.35
C ALA A 366 22.50 -0.50 -2.16
N TRP A 367 22.18 -0.13 -0.92
CA TRP A 367 21.38 1.04 -0.57
C TRP A 367 22.23 2.13 0.09
N THR A 368 21.89 3.39 -0.18
CA THR A 368 22.45 4.58 0.49
C THR A 368 21.30 5.43 1.01
N ILE A 369 21.42 5.95 2.23
CA ILE A 369 20.37 6.75 2.87
C ILE A 369 20.15 8.04 2.06
N ALA A 370 18.88 8.38 1.81
CA ALA A 370 18.48 9.59 1.12
C ALA A 370 17.66 10.51 2.05
N GLN A 371 18.07 11.77 2.13
CA GLN A 371 17.41 12.81 2.93
C GLN A 371 16.97 13.97 2.04
N CYS A 372 15.89 14.66 2.42
CA CYS A 372 15.43 15.86 1.72
C CYS A 372 16.52 16.94 1.80
N ARG A 373 16.88 17.53 0.65
CA ARG A 373 17.89 18.59 0.57
C ARG A 373 17.50 19.84 1.37
N THR A 374 16.21 20.12 1.52
CA THR A 374 15.69 21.32 2.19
C THR A 374 15.63 21.18 3.71
N CYS A 375 15.04 20.09 4.23
CA CYS A 375 14.77 19.93 5.67
C CYS A 375 15.57 18.79 6.33
N ALA A 376 16.41 18.07 5.58
CA ALA A 376 17.16 16.90 6.03
C ALA A 376 16.31 15.72 6.56
N SER A 377 14.99 15.74 6.38
CA SER A 377 14.14 14.60 6.75
C SER A 377 14.52 13.36 5.95
N HIS A 378 14.55 12.20 6.60
CA HIS A 378 14.75 10.93 5.91
C HIS A 378 13.62 10.68 4.89
N MET A 379 13.98 10.43 3.63
CA MET A 379 13.04 10.21 2.53
C MET A 379 13.01 8.77 2.04
N GLY A 380 14.08 8.01 2.25
CA GLY A 380 14.23 6.65 1.75
C GLY A 380 15.68 6.34 1.41
N TRP A 381 15.89 5.61 0.31
CA TRP A 381 17.20 5.13 -0.09
C TRP A 381 17.41 5.18 -1.61
N LYS A 382 18.64 5.44 -2.06
CA LYS A 382 19.09 5.17 -3.43
C LYS A 382 19.62 3.75 -3.48
N PHE A 383 19.14 2.94 -4.42
CA PHE A 383 19.61 1.60 -4.66
C PHE A 383 20.50 1.58 -5.90
N THR A 384 21.70 1.01 -5.80
CA THR A 384 22.68 0.89 -6.88
C THR A 384 23.05 -0.56 -7.09
N ALA A 385 22.99 -1.04 -8.34
CA ALA A 385 23.29 -2.41 -8.68
C ALA A 385 24.74 -2.78 -8.32
N THR A 386 24.92 -3.95 -7.74
CA THR A 386 26.25 -4.47 -7.39
C THR A 386 26.94 -5.16 -8.57
N LYS A 387 26.18 -5.46 -9.63
CA LYS A 387 26.68 -6.08 -10.87
C LYS A 387 26.25 -5.24 -12.08
N LYS A 388 27.11 -5.19 -13.11
CA LYS A 388 26.91 -4.36 -14.31
C LYS A 388 25.79 -4.85 -15.23
N ASP A 389 25.44 -6.13 -15.15
CA ASP A 389 24.40 -6.77 -15.95
C ASP A 389 23.00 -6.59 -15.35
N LEU A 390 22.88 -6.12 -14.11
CA LEU A 390 21.59 -5.93 -13.46
C LEU A 390 20.93 -4.63 -13.90
N SER A 391 19.66 -4.71 -14.28
CA SER A 391 18.85 -3.60 -14.76
C SER A 391 17.56 -3.47 -13.93
N PRO A 392 17.24 -2.27 -13.40
CA PRO A 392 17.93 -1.00 -13.63
C PRO A 392 19.29 -0.90 -12.90
N PRO A 393 20.26 -0.09 -13.38
CA PRO A 393 21.55 0.08 -12.71
C PRO A 393 21.44 0.86 -11.39
N ARG A 394 20.42 1.70 -11.28
CA ARG A 394 20.06 2.45 -10.07
C ARG A 394 18.57 2.77 -10.05
N PHE A 395 18.01 2.94 -8.86
CA PHE A 395 16.64 3.43 -8.63
C PHE A 395 16.54 3.99 -7.21
N TRP A 396 15.36 4.49 -6.83
CA TRP A 396 15.10 4.99 -5.49
C TRP A 396 13.95 4.22 -4.83
N GLY A 397 14.10 3.91 -3.55
CA GLY A 397 13.03 3.40 -2.69
C GLY A 397 12.64 4.47 -1.69
N LEU A 398 11.50 5.13 -1.90
CA LEU A 398 11.02 6.24 -1.07
C LEU A 398 10.01 5.73 -0.04
N THR A 399 10.16 6.12 1.22
CA THR A 399 9.24 5.68 2.27
C THR A 399 7.97 6.52 2.26
N ARG A 400 6.80 5.87 2.14
CA ARG A 400 5.48 6.53 2.01
C ARG A 400 5.21 7.55 3.11
N SER A 401 5.63 7.25 4.34
CA SER A 401 5.42 8.15 5.49
C SER A 401 6.13 9.50 5.37
N ALA A 402 7.16 9.61 4.51
CA ALA A 402 7.87 10.85 4.23
C ALA A 402 7.32 11.60 3.01
N MET A 403 6.35 11.02 2.28
CA MET A 403 5.84 11.58 1.02
C MET A 403 4.44 12.18 1.20
N LEU A 404 4.15 13.22 0.42
CA LEU A 404 2.86 13.86 0.32
C LEU A 404 2.44 13.90 -1.16
N PRO A 405 1.31 13.28 -1.56
CA PRO A 405 0.80 13.41 -2.92
C PRO A 405 0.26 14.81 -3.18
N ARG A 406 0.70 15.42 -4.29
CA ARG A 406 0.23 16.74 -4.73
C ARG A 406 -0.65 16.63 -5.96
N ILE A 407 -1.75 17.38 -5.93
CA ILE A 407 -2.56 17.66 -7.11
C ILE A 407 -2.02 18.95 -7.73
N PRO A 408 -1.64 18.94 -9.02
CA PRO A 408 -1.25 20.17 -9.71
C PRO A 408 -2.37 21.20 -9.60
N GLN A 409 -2.07 22.41 -9.13
CA GLN A 409 -3.03 23.51 -9.16
C GLN A 409 -3.23 23.92 -10.63
N THR A 410 -4.45 23.84 -11.14
CA THR A 410 -4.82 24.61 -12.33
C THR A 410 -4.86 26.09 -11.94
N GLU A 411 -4.11 26.93 -12.67
CA GLU A 411 -4.06 28.38 -12.46
C GLU A 411 -5.49 28.95 -12.34
N GLY A 412 -5.83 29.52 -11.18
CA GLY A 412 -7.07 30.29 -10.99
C GLY A 412 -8.04 29.84 -9.88
N GLU A 413 -7.79 28.76 -9.14
CA GLU A 413 -8.66 28.36 -8.03
C GLU A 413 -7.94 28.46 -6.67
N GLU A 414 -7.94 29.64 -6.04
CA GLU A 414 -7.57 29.78 -4.63
C GLU A 414 -8.59 29.04 -3.75
N GLY A 415 -8.16 27.98 -3.06
CA GLY A 415 -8.98 27.34 -2.02
C GLY A 415 -8.35 26.06 -1.47
N ASP A 416 -8.00 26.12 -0.19
CA ASP A 416 -7.66 25.06 0.78
C ASP A 416 -7.40 23.65 0.19
N GLU A 417 -6.11 23.35 -0.06
CA GLU A 417 -5.64 22.12 -0.73
C GLU A 417 -6.03 20.83 0.00
N GLY A 418 -6.08 20.83 1.34
CA GLY A 418 -6.48 19.67 2.13
C GLY A 418 -7.96 19.32 2.02
N SER A 419 -8.81 20.33 1.80
CA SER A 419 -10.26 20.17 1.75
C SER A 419 -10.76 19.56 0.43
N ARG A 420 -10.05 19.73 -0.70
CA ARG A 420 -10.54 19.27 -2.03
C ARG A 420 -10.42 17.77 -2.28
N LEU A 421 -9.46 17.08 -1.67
CA LEU A 421 -9.33 15.62 -1.78
C LEU A 421 -10.37 14.91 -0.88
N LEU A 422 -10.60 15.45 0.31
CA LEU A 422 -11.64 15.00 1.26
C LEU A 422 -13.08 15.26 0.77
N CYS A 423 -13.31 16.38 0.08
CA CYS A 423 -14.63 16.75 -0.43
C CYS A 423 -15.17 15.73 -1.47
N LEU A 424 -14.29 15.09 -2.25
CA LEU A 424 -14.71 14.11 -3.27
C LEU A 424 -14.84 12.67 -2.75
N VAL A 425 -14.05 12.26 -1.75
CA VAL A 425 -14.34 11.04 -0.97
C VAL A 425 -15.75 11.15 -0.38
N SER A 426 -16.13 12.33 0.11
CA SER A 426 -17.46 12.60 0.65
C SER A 426 -18.57 12.58 -0.42
N ILE A 427 -18.29 12.99 -1.66
CA ILE A 427 -19.26 12.94 -2.79
C ILE A 427 -19.39 11.51 -3.36
N LEU A 428 -18.34 10.67 -3.27
CA LEU A 428 -18.34 9.28 -3.72
C LEU A 428 -18.96 8.30 -2.71
N VAL A 429 -18.99 8.67 -1.43
CA VAL A 429 -19.69 7.94 -0.37
C VAL A 429 -21.10 8.49 -0.25
N ILE A 430 -22.03 7.98 -1.06
CA ILE A 430 -23.45 8.07 -0.70
C ILE A 430 -23.58 7.37 0.66
N HIS A 431 -23.72 8.15 1.72
CA HIS A 431 -24.12 7.63 3.03
C HIS A 431 -25.49 7.00 2.83
N VAL A 432 -25.53 5.67 2.74
CA VAL A 432 -26.77 4.93 2.95
C VAL A 432 -27.02 5.01 4.46
N PRO A 433 -28.02 5.77 4.93
CA PRO A 433 -28.31 5.81 6.35
C PRO A 433 -28.63 4.39 6.85
N PRO A 434 -28.31 4.06 8.12
CA PRO A 434 -28.79 2.81 8.71
C PRO A 434 -30.32 2.80 8.59
N ASN A 435 -30.89 1.69 8.11
CA ASN A 435 -32.34 1.52 8.06
C ASN A 435 -32.94 1.79 9.45
N PRO A 436 -34.10 2.48 9.51
CA PRO A 436 -34.75 2.87 10.76
C PRO A 436 -35.17 1.69 11.64
#